data_AF-A0A1M5WQG3-F1
#
_entry.id   AF-A0A1M5WQG3-F1
#
_cell.length_a   1.000
_cell.length_b   1.000
_cell.length_c   1.000
_cell.angle_alpha   90.00
_cell.angle_beta   90.00
_cell.angle_gamma   90.00
#
_symmetry.space_group_name_H-M   'P 1'
#
loop_
_entity.id
_entity.type
_entity.pdbx_description
1 polymer ?
#
loop_
_entity_poly.entity_id
_entity_poly.type
_entity_poly.pdbx_seq_one_letter_code
_entity_poly.pdbx_strand_id
1 'polypeptide(L)'
;MNEAAIEAKATIVKSVFHLFNPWGVSGVVVIQESHLTIHTWPEYGYAAVDLFTCGDEVDPWIAFDYLKEKLKAEKTETQEVPRGIVEKIKRFSDGQLDDIKVKHKPEVVNA
;
A
#
# COMPACT_ATOMS: atom_id res chain seq x y z
N MET A 1 -5.94 -10.42 -0.07
CA MET A 1 -5.21 -9.44 -0.89
C MET A 1 -6.09 -8.82 -1.97
N ASN A 2 -6.58 -9.55 -2.98
CA ASN A 2 -7.49 -8.95 -3.98
C ASN A 2 -8.77 -8.38 -3.33
N GLU A 3 -9.37 -9.10 -2.39
CA GLU A 3 -10.54 -8.61 -1.64
C GLU A 3 -10.19 -7.34 -0.84
N ALA A 4 -9.05 -7.31 -0.14
CA ALA A 4 -8.57 -6.12 0.56
C ALA A 4 -8.43 -4.90 -0.38
N ALA A 5 -7.93 -5.11 -1.61
CA ALA A 5 -7.87 -4.05 -2.62
C ALA A 5 -9.27 -3.58 -3.05
N ILE A 6 -10.21 -4.52 -3.26
CA ILE A 6 -11.59 -4.21 -3.64
C ILE A 6 -12.33 -3.44 -2.53
N GLU A 7 -12.18 -3.86 -1.27
CA GLU A 7 -12.79 -3.19 -0.11
C GLU A 7 -12.24 -1.77 0.04
N ALA A 8 -10.95 -1.57 -0.19
CA ALA A 8 -10.33 -0.25 -0.26
C ALA A 8 -10.69 0.55 -1.53
N LYS A 9 -11.60 0.05 -2.38
CA LYS A 9 -12.04 0.65 -3.66
C LYS A 9 -10.92 0.82 -4.69
N ALA A 10 -9.83 0.06 -4.56
CA ALA A 10 -8.75 0.08 -5.52
C ALA A 10 -9.11 -0.71 -6.80
N THR A 11 -8.71 -0.17 -7.95
CA THR A 11 -8.84 -0.88 -9.23
C THR A 11 -7.63 -1.80 -9.44
N ILE A 12 -7.85 -3.12 -9.44
CA ILE A 12 -6.81 -4.12 -9.67
C ILE A 12 -6.39 -4.14 -11.15
N VAL A 13 -5.09 -4.01 -11.40
CA VAL A 13 -4.47 -4.16 -12.73
C VAL A 13 -3.97 -5.59 -12.93
N LYS A 14 -3.28 -6.16 -11.95
CA LYS A 14 -2.72 -7.51 -12.03
C LYS A 14 -2.42 -8.04 -10.63
N SER A 15 -2.60 -9.35 -10.45
CA SER A 15 -2.16 -10.03 -9.22
C SER A 15 -1.22 -11.18 -9.55
N VAL A 16 -0.16 -11.33 -8.77
CA VAL A 16 0.82 -12.43 -8.88
C VAL A 16 1.14 -12.93 -7.47
N PHE A 17 1.10 -14.25 -7.30
CA PHE A 17 1.42 -14.91 -6.03
C PHE A 17 2.37 -16.08 -6.26
N HIS A 18 3.25 -16.30 -5.30
CA HIS A 18 4.16 -17.43 -5.27
C HIS A 18 4.14 -18.08 -3.88
N LEU A 19 3.87 -19.38 -3.86
CA LEU A 19 3.99 -20.22 -2.67
C LEU A 19 5.39 -20.82 -2.64
N PHE A 20 6.12 -20.61 -1.55
CA PHE A 20 7.43 -21.19 -1.32
C PHE A 20 7.33 -22.55 -0.65
N ASN A 21 8.38 -23.36 -0.81
CA ASN A 21 8.56 -24.64 -0.14
C ASN A 21 9.66 -24.50 0.92
N PRO A 22 9.44 -24.93 2.18
CA PRO A 22 8.30 -25.72 2.67
C PRO A 22 7.02 -24.92 2.96
N TRP A 23 7.12 -23.60 3.13
CA TRP A 23 5.98 -22.73 3.43
C TRP A 23 6.31 -21.26 3.10
N GLY A 24 5.31 -20.39 3.28
CA GLY A 24 5.43 -18.95 3.04
C GLY A 24 4.88 -18.54 1.67
N VAL A 25 4.31 -17.35 1.60
CA VAL A 25 3.72 -16.80 0.38
C VAL A 25 4.26 -15.40 0.16
N SER A 26 4.63 -15.09 -1.08
CA SER A 26 4.79 -13.70 -1.53
C SER A 26 3.73 -13.37 -2.55
N GLY A 27 3.12 -12.20 -2.41
CA GLY A 27 2.02 -11.76 -3.25
C GLY A 27 2.12 -10.28 -3.55
N VAL A 28 1.78 -9.91 -4.80
CA VAL A 28 1.67 -8.51 -5.22
C VAL A 28 0.36 -8.35 -5.98
N VAL A 29 -0.40 -7.33 -5.60
CA VAL A 29 -1.56 -6.83 -6.32
C VAL A 29 -1.20 -5.44 -6.82
N VAL A 30 -0.93 -5.33 -8.12
CA VAL A 30 -0.74 -4.05 -8.80
C VAL A 30 -2.12 -3.43 -8.95
N ILE A 31 -2.26 -2.19 -8.46
CA ILE A 31 -3.48 -1.38 -8.60
C ILE A 31 -3.16 -0.15 -9.46
N GLN A 32 -4.17 0.65 -9.82
CA GLN A 32 -3.92 1.90 -10.54
C GLN A 32 -2.93 2.79 -9.76
N GLU A 33 -1.79 3.09 -10.38
CA GLU A 33 -0.75 4.01 -9.90
C GLU A 33 0.03 3.60 -8.63
N SER A 34 -0.17 2.39 -8.10
CA SER A 34 0.48 1.93 -6.85
C SER A 34 0.40 0.39 -6.65
N HIS A 35 0.43 -0.14 -5.42
CA HIS A 35 0.42 -1.60 -5.16
C HIS A 35 0.07 -2.00 -3.72
N LEU A 36 -0.43 -3.23 -3.56
CA LEU A 36 -0.51 -3.92 -2.28
C LEU A 36 0.38 -5.17 -2.33
N THR A 37 1.27 -5.34 -1.35
CA THR A 37 2.18 -6.50 -1.26
C THR A 37 1.98 -7.26 0.06
N ILE A 38 2.33 -8.54 0.06
CA ILE A 38 2.40 -9.35 1.26
C ILE A 38 3.52 -10.38 1.15
N HIS A 39 4.24 -10.58 2.25
CA HIS A 39 5.23 -11.64 2.43
C HIS A 39 4.98 -12.33 3.77
N THR A 40 4.81 -13.66 3.78
CA THR A 40 4.47 -14.41 5.00
C THR A 40 5.57 -15.39 5.41
N TRP A 41 5.77 -15.50 6.72
CA TRP A 41 6.61 -16.50 7.39
C TRP A 41 5.76 -17.28 8.41
N PRO A 42 5.08 -18.35 7.96
CA PRO A 42 4.21 -19.16 8.81
C PRO A 42 4.89 -19.73 10.05
N GLU A 43 6.18 -20.06 9.97
CA GLU A 43 7.00 -20.54 11.08
C GLU A 43 7.11 -19.55 12.25
N TYR A 44 6.88 -18.26 11.99
CA TYR A 44 6.88 -17.20 12.99
C TYR A 44 5.48 -16.62 13.26
N GLY A 45 4.45 -17.08 12.54
CA GLY A 45 3.14 -16.44 12.54
C GLY A 45 3.18 -14.98 12.08
N TYR A 46 4.10 -14.64 11.17
CA TYR A 46 4.41 -13.27 10.76
C TYR A 46 4.02 -12.99 9.30
N ALA A 47 3.59 -11.76 9.04
CA ALA A 47 3.41 -11.22 7.70
C ALA A 47 3.92 -9.78 7.62
N ALA A 48 4.69 -9.48 6.58
CA ALA A 48 5.03 -8.12 6.17
C ALA A 48 4.06 -7.70 5.05
N VAL A 49 3.48 -6.52 5.16
CA VAL A 49 2.46 -6.02 4.22
C VAL A 49 2.77 -4.56 3.89
N ASP A 50 2.81 -4.22 2.60
CA ASP A 50 2.81 -2.82 2.15
C ASP A 50 1.48 -2.50 1.47
N LEU A 51 0.84 -1.42 1.89
CA LEU A 51 -0.41 -0.92 1.33
C LEU A 51 -0.15 0.48 0.76
N PHE A 52 0.33 0.52 -0.48
CA PHE A 52 0.57 1.77 -1.17
C PHE A 52 -0.61 2.06 -2.09
N THR A 53 -1.34 3.12 -1.79
CA THR A 53 -2.48 3.60 -2.59
C THR A 53 -2.23 5.01 -3.11
N CYS A 54 -3.06 5.46 -4.05
CA CYS A 54 -3.03 6.81 -4.60
C CYS A 54 -4.46 7.36 -4.74
N GLY A 55 -4.60 8.67 -4.62
CA GLY A 55 -5.89 9.37 -4.71
C GLY A 55 -6.69 9.35 -3.40
N ASP A 56 -7.79 10.11 -3.39
CA ASP A 56 -8.60 10.37 -2.18
C ASP A 56 -9.71 9.32 -1.98
N GLU A 57 -9.99 8.52 -3.00
CA GLU A 57 -11.06 7.53 -3.00
C GLU A 57 -10.61 6.17 -2.44
N VAL A 58 -9.29 5.95 -2.36
CA VAL A 58 -8.68 4.67 -1.96
C VAL A 58 -7.99 4.81 -0.61
N ASP A 59 -8.63 4.29 0.43
CA ASP A 59 -8.11 4.33 1.80
C ASP A 59 -7.30 3.05 2.11
N PRO A 60 -5.98 3.14 2.35
CA PRO A 60 -5.15 1.98 2.67
C PRO A 60 -5.53 1.35 4.03
N TRP A 61 -6.13 2.10 4.94
CA TRP A 61 -6.53 1.59 6.26
C TRP A 61 -7.69 0.59 6.16
N ILE A 62 -8.57 0.73 5.17
CA ILE A 62 -9.62 -0.26 4.90
C ILE A 62 -8.99 -1.61 4.48
N ALA A 63 -7.98 -1.58 3.61
CA ALA A 63 -7.25 -2.79 3.23
C ALA A 63 -6.49 -3.39 4.43
N PHE A 64 -5.91 -2.54 5.28
CA PHE A 64 -5.23 -2.96 6.51
C PHE A 64 -6.18 -3.70 7.45
N ASP A 65 -7.32 -3.09 7.79
CA ASP A 65 -8.30 -3.68 8.71
C ASP A 65 -8.85 -5.00 8.18
N TYR A 66 -9.12 -5.06 6.87
CA TYR A 66 -9.50 -6.30 6.21
C TYR A 66 -8.45 -7.40 6.40
N LEU A 67 -7.18 -7.09 6.12
CA LEU A 67 -6.09 -8.07 6.25
C LEU A 67 -5.86 -8.48 7.70
N LYS A 68 -5.90 -7.53 8.64
CA LYS A 68 -5.80 -7.80 10.08
C LYS A 68 -6.85 -8.81 10.53
N GLU A 69 -8.11 -8.61 10.12
CA GLU A 69 -9.21 -9.55 10.43
C GLU A 69 -8.96 -10.93 9.82
N LYS A 70 -8.66 -11.00 8.51
CA LYS A 70 -8.51 -12.28 7.81
C LYS A 70 -7.28 -13.08 8.23
N LEU A 71 -6.18 -12.40 8.54
CA LEU A 71 -4.97 -13.02 9.06
C LEU A 71 -5.06 -13.32 10.55
N LYS A 72 -6.11 -12.83 11.24
CA LYS A 72 -6.29 -12.94 12.69
C LYS A 72 -5.08 -12.40 13.45
N ALA A 73 -4.53 -11.28 12.99
CA ALA A 73 -3.34 -10.69 13.58
C ALA A 73 -3.67 -10.15 14.98
N GLU A 74 -3.08 -10.75 16.02
CA GLU A 74 -3.25 -10.31 17.41
C GLU A 74 -2.45 -9.03 17.71
N LYS A 75 -1.34 -8.82 16.98
CA LYS A 75 -0.45 -7.67 17.13
C LYS A 75 -0.13 -7.10 15.77
N THR A 76 -0.06 -5.77 15.69
CA THR A 76 0.27 -5.03 14.48
C THR A 76 1.20 -3.89 14.81
N GLU A 77 2.19 -3.66 13.96
CA GLU A 77 3.04 -2.48 13.96
C GLU A 77 2.93 -1.84 12.58
N THR A 78 2.65 -0.54 12.53
CA THR A 78 2.36 0.17 11.28
C THR A 78 3.14 1.47 11.22
N GLN A 79 3.57 1.84 10.01
CA GLN A 79 4.16 3.14 9.72
C GLN A 79 3.56 3.67 8.42
N GLU A 80 3.08 4.90 8.46
CA GLU A 80 2.59 5.58 7.27
C GLU A 80 3.69 6.49 6.69
N VAL A 81 3.90 6.42 5.38
CA VAL A 81 4.91 7.22 4.68
C VAL A 81 4.24 7.95 3.52
N PRO A 82 4.02 9.27 3.62
CA PRO A 82 3.50 10.06 2.52
C PRO A 82 4.40 9.97 1.29
N ARG A 83 3.81 9.68 0.13
CA ARG A 83 4.52 9.57 -1.16
C ARG A 83 4.14 10.74 -2.07
N GLY A 84 5.04 11.10 -2.98
CA GLY A 84 4.74 12.09 -4.01
C GLY A 84 4.57 13.53 -3.51
N ILE A 85 5.26 13.94 -2.43
CA ILE A 85 5.19 15.31 -1.89
C ILE A 85 5.64 16.30 -2.97
N VAL A 86 4.68 17.04 -3.54
CA VAL A 86 4.91 17.83 -4.76
C VAL A 86 5.95 18.92 -4.53
N GLU A 87 5.97 19.56 -3.37
CA GLU A 87 6.98 20.56 -3.04
C GLU A 87 8.40 19.98 -3.09
N LYS A 88 8.58 18.72 -2.64
CA LYS A 88 9.87 18.02 -2.74
C LYS A 88 10.18 17.70 -4.20
N ILE A 89 9.20 17.21 -4.97
CA ILE A 89 9.39 16.91 -6.40
C ILE A 89 9.83 18.16 -7.16
N LYS A 90 9.15 19.30 -6.96
CA LYS A 90 9.50 20.58 -7.58
C LYS A 90 10.92 21.03 -7.20
N ARG A 91 11.31 20.84 -5.94
CA ARG A 91 12.64 21.25 -5.44
C ARG A 91 13.79 20.42 -6.01
N PHE A 92 13.58 19.13 -6.25
CA PHE A 92 14.65 18.20 -6.68
C PHE A 92 14.59 17.83 -8.15
N SER A 93 13.64 18.36 -8.92
CA SER A 93 13.52 18.15 -10.36
C SER A 93 14.42 19.11 -11.13
N ASP A 94 15.13 18.60 -12.15
CA ASP A 94 15.90 19.42 -13.10
C ASP A 94 15.02 20.15 -14.13
N GLY A 95 13.73 19.79 -14.24
CA GLY A 95 12.76 20.42 -15.13
C GLY A 95 11.93 21.53 -14.48
N GLN A 96 11.46 22.51 -15.27
CA GLN A 96 10.47 23.50 -14.83
C GLN A 96 9.11 22.81 -14.59
N LEU A 97 8.75 22.66 -13.31
CA LEU A 97 7.52 22.00 -12.85
C LEU A 97 6.50 23.01 -12.28
N ASP A 98 6.61 24.28 -12.66
CA ASP A 98 5.83 25.38 -12.10
C ASP A 98 4.32 25.20 -12.35
N ASP A 99 3.96 24.63 -13.51
CA ASP A 99 2.57 24.40 -13.94
C ASP A 99 1.95 23.07 -13.46
N ILE A 100 2.61 22.29 -12.60
CA ILE A 100 1.99 21.09 -12.02
C ILE A 100 0.81 21.51 -11.15
N LYS A 101 -0.41 21.23 -11.64
CA LYS A 101 -1.65 21.29 -10.85
C LYS A 101 -1.68 20.12 -9.87
N VAL A 102 -1.37 20.41 -8.61
CA VAL A 102 -1.49 19.46 -7.51
C VAL A 102 -2.96 19.24 -7.23
N LYS A 103 -3.43 18.00 -7.40
CA LYS A 103 -4.80 17.63 -7.05
C LYS A 103 -5.00 17.40 -5.55
N HIS A 104 -3.94 17.06 -4.80
CA HIS A 104 -4.03 16.72 -3.39
C HIS A 104 -2.79 17.12 -2.58
N LYS A 105 -3.00 17.67 -1.38
CA LYS A 105 -1.95 17.87 -0.36
C LYS A 105 -2.10 16.78 0.69
N PRO A 106 -1.16 15.85 0.84
CA PRO A 106 -1.24 14.88 1.93
C PRO A 106 -1.21 15.62 3.27
N GLU A 107 -2.26 15.46 4.07
CA GLU A 107 -2.26 15.91 5.46
C GLU A 107 -1.28 15.02 6.22
N VAL A 108 -0.15 15.58 6.64
CA VAL A 108 0.76 14.89 7.56
C VAL A 108 0.07 14.89 8.92
N VAL A 109 -0.64 13.80 9.23
CA VAL A 109 -1.12 13.57 10.58
C VAL A 109 0.11 13.24 11.43
N ASN A 110 0.51 14.18 12.28
CA ASN A 110 1.53 13.90 13.28
C ASN A 110 0.96 12.87 14.26
N ALA A 111 1.51 11.65 14.23
CA ALA A 111 1.33 10.66 15.28
C ALA A 111 2.18 10.99 16.51
#